data_AF-A0A0L0RVW9-F1
#
_entry.id   AF-A0A0L0RVW9-F1
#
_cell.length_a   1.000
_cell.length_b   1.000
_cell.length_c   1.000
_cell.angle_alpha   90.00
_cell.angle_beta   90.00
_cell.angle_gamma   90.00
#
_symmetry.space_group_name_H-M   'P 1'
#
loop_
_entity.id
_entity.type
_entity.pdbx_description
1 polymer ?
#
loop_
_entity_poly.entity_id
_entity_poly.type
_entity_poly.pdbx_seq_one_letter_code
_entity_poly.pdbx_strand_id
1 'polypeptide(L)'
;MATPDHLKGPAAVAYDFRSDTVTVPSPDMLAAMVQAPVGDDVFGEDPTIVALEHRVASLLGHEAALFCASGTMSNQLGIRTHLRGGAPHSVLADGRAHVHMWEAGGIAAHCGAKVIAVDVEGQQARAANAPNRT
;
A
#
# COMPACT_ATOMS: atom_id res chain seq x y z
N MET A 1 -0.38 0.83 37.75
CA MET A 1 -0.85 0.10 36.55
C MET A 1 0.21 0.32 35.48
N ALA A 2 1.04 -0.69 35.20
CA ALA A 2 2.13 -0.57 34.25
C ALA A 2 1.56 -0.25 32.86
N THR A 3 2.03 0.82 32.23
CA THR A 3 1.85 1.07 30.81
C THR A 3 2.34 -0.15 30.04
N PRO A 4 1.55 -0.75 29.14
CA PRO A 4 1.98 -1.96 28.47
C PRO A 4 3.12 -1.66 27.49
N ASP A 5 4.15 -2.51 27.50
CA ASP A 5 5.46 -2.39 26.83
C ASP A 5 5.44 -2.20 25.29
N HIS A 6 4.26 -2.10 24.67
CA HIS A 6 4.09 -1.99 23.21
C HIS A 6 3.76 -0.57 22.73
N LEU A 7 3.57 0.41 23.62
CA LEU A 7 3.34 1.79 23.22
C LEU A 7 4.65 2.42 22.73
N LYS A 8 4.85 2.41 21.41
CA LYS A 8 6.04 2.97 20.75
C LYS A 8 5.98 4.50 20.77
N GLY A 9 6.47 5.11 21.84
CA GLY A 9 6.84 6.52 21.80
C GLY A 9 7.92 6.77 20.74
N PRO A 10 8.15 8.02 20.29
CA PRO A 10 9.12 8.35 19.24
C PRO A 10 10.52 7.75 19.47
N ALA A 11 10.95 7.67 20.74
CA ALA A 11 12.24 7.08 21.13
C ALA A 11 12.33 5.56 20.88
N ALA A 12 11.23 4.83 20.95
CA ALA A 12 11.19 3.39 20.69
C ALA A 12 11.25 3.06 19.19
N VAL A 13 10.81 3.99 18.34
CA VAL A 13 10.83 3.86 16.87
C VAL A 13 12.21 4.17 16.29
N ALA A 14 12.99 5.05 16.94
CA ALA A 14 14.29 5.51 16.45
C ALA A 14 15.33 4.39 16.20
N TYR A 15 15.15 3.23 16.83
CA TYR A 15 16.02 2.07 16.70
C TYR A 15 15.31 0.84 16.10
N ASP A 16 14.10 1.00 15.55
CA ASP A 16 13.32 -0.08 14.94
C ASP A 16 13.59 -0.14 13.42
N PHE A 17 14.55 -0.97 13.02
CA PHE A 17 14.99 -1.12 11.61
C PHE A 17 14.26 -2.22 10.83
N ARG A 18 13.13 -2.73 11.35
CA ARG A 18 12.40 -3.83 10.70
C ARG A 18 11.73 -3.39 9.39
N SER A 19 11.19 -2.18 9.35
CA SER A 19 10.45 -1.61 8.23
C SER A 19 10.24 -0.11 8.47
N ASP A 20 10.07 0.69 7.42
CA ASP A 20 9.64 2.08 7.52
C ASP A 20 8.18 2.22 7.99
N THR A 21 7.36 1.18 7.79
CA THR A 21 5.97 1.14 8.29
C THR A 21 5.83 1.21 9.82
N VAL A 22 6.94 1.15 10.57
CA VAL A 22 6.95 1.31 12.04
C VAL A 22 6.92 2.76 12.49
N THR A 23 7.00 3.73 11.57
CA THR A 23 6.93 5.16 11.88
C THR A 23 5.66 5.53 12.66
N VAL A 24 5.78 6.55 13.52
CA VAL A 24 4.65 7.12 14.27
C VAL A 24 4.41 8.58 13.85
N PRO A 25 3.16 9.09 13.91
CA PRO A 25 2.86 10.48 13.60
C PRO A 25 3.68 11.47 14.45
N SER A 26 4.22 12.51 13.83
CA SER A 26 4.88 13.61 14.53
C SER A 26 3.87 14.47 15.30
N PRO A 27 4.29 15.30 16.28
CA PRO A 27 3.40 16.24 16.95
C PRO A 27 2.62 17.15 15.99
N ASP A 28 3.28 17.67 14.95
CA ASP A 28 2.65 18.53 13.95
C ASP A 28 1.62 17.76 13.10
N MET A 29 1.92 16.49 12.78
CA MET A 29 0.97 15.63 12.07
C MET A 29 -0.28 15.36 12.93
N LEU A 30 -0.09 15.06 14.22
CA LEU A 30 -1.20 14.89 15.16
C LEU A 30 -2.03 16.17 15.29
N ALA A 31 -1.38 17.33 15.39
CA ALA A 31 -2.07 18.61 15.44
C ALA A 31 -2.90 18.85 14.16
N ALA A 32 -2.35 18.56 12.98
CA ALA A 32 -3.08 18.66 11.72
C ALA A 32 -4.28 17.70 11.67
N MET A 33 -4.11 16.44 12.11
CA MET A 33 -5.20 15.45 12.16
C MET A 33 -6.34 15.90 13.08
N VAL A 34 -6.02 16.48 14.24
CA VAL A 34 -7.03 16.95 15.21
C VAL A 34 -7.83 18.15 14.67
N GLN A 35 -7.19 19.00 13.85
CA GLN A 35 -7.83 20.20 13.30
C GLN A 35 -8.46 19.98 11.93
N ALA A 36 -8.27 18.82 11.31
CA ALA A 36 -8.78 18.53 9.97
C ALA A 36 -10.31 18.52 9.97
N PRO A 37 -10.96 19.29 9.07
CA PRO A 37 -12.40 19.16 8.86
C PRO A 37 -12.72 17.80 8.23
N VAL A 38 -13.73 17.12 8.74
CA VAL A 38 -14.14 15.78 8.27
C VAL A 38 -15.58 15.80 7.76
N GLY A 39 -15.90 14.86 6.88
CA GLY A 39 -17.22 14.68 6.30
C GLY A 39 -17.48 13.24 5.90
N ASP A 40 -18.51 13.01 5.09
CA ASP A 40 -18.81 11.67 4.57
C ASP A 40 -18.15 11.48 3.20
N ASP A 41 -17.10 10.65 3.17
CA ASP A 41 -16.33 10.37 1.95
C ASP A 41 -17.15 9.60 0.89
N VAL A 42 -18.13 8.78 1.30
CA VAL A 42 -18.97 8.04 0.34
C VAL A 42 -19.81 8.98 -0.51
N PHE A 43 -20.21 10.12 0.06
CA PHE A 43 -20.91 11.19 -0.66
C PHE A 43 -19.95 12.25 -1.24
N GLY A 44 -18.64 12.13 -1.05
CA GLY A 44 -17.65 13.10 -1.51
C GLY A 44 -17.67 14.41 -0.71
N GLU A 45 -18.14 14.36 0.53
CA GLU A 45 -18.33 15.53 1.39
C GLU A 45 -17.21 15.73 2.41
N ASP A 46 -16.18 14.86 2.43
CA ASP A 46 -15.00 15.04 3.28
C ASP A 46 -13.98 16.01 2.64
N PRO A 47 -13.86 17.25 3.15
CA PRO A 47 -12.99 18.26 2.55
C PRO A 47 -11.50 17.92 2.68
N THR A 48 -11.10 17.14 3.69
CA THR A 48 -9.70 16.76 3.90
C THR A 48 -9.28 15.71 2.88
N ILE A 49 -10.12 14.72 2.61
CA ILE A 49 -9.86 13.70 1.60
C ILE A 49 -9.83 14.32 0.20
N VAL A 50 -10.84 15.14 -0.15
CA VAL A 50 -10.89 15.83 -1.45
C VAL A 50 -9.63 16.68 -1.68
N ALA A 51 -9.18 17.42 -0.65
CA ALA A 51 -7.97 18.23 -0.75
C ALA A 51 -6.70 17.36 -0.93
N LEU A 52 -6.60 16.23 -0.24
CA LEU A 52 -5.50 15.28 -0.38
C LEU A 52 -5.44 14.70 -1.80
N GLU A 53 -6.57 14.21 -2.31
CA GLU A 53 -6.67 13.61 -3.64
C GLU A 53 -6.35 14.62 -4.74
N HIS A 54 -6.93 15.82 -4.68
CA HIS A 54 -6.63 16.88 -5.65
C HIS A 54 -5.15 17.27 -5.65
N ARG A 55 -4.54 17.37 -4.45
CA ARG A 55 -3.11 17.67 -4.30
C ARG A 55 -2.25 16.57 -4.91
N VAL A 56 -2.56 15.30 -4.66
CA VAL A 56 -1.78 14.16 -5.18
C VAL A 56 -1.95 14.03 -6.69
N ALA A 57 -3.17 14.18 -7.22
CA ALA A 57 -3.44 14.18 -8.65
C ALA A 57 -2.62 15.27 -9.37
N SER A 58 -2.64 16.49 -8.82
CA SER A 58 -1.86 17.62 -9.34
C SER A 58 -0.35 17.37 -9.26
N LEU A 59 0.13 16.82 -8.14
CA LEU A 59 1.55 16.53 -7.92
C LEU A 59 2.11 15.50 -8.91
N LEU A 60 1.30 14.51 -9.28
CA LEU A 60 1.70 13.42 -10.16
C LEU A 60 1.30 13.63 -11.63
N GLY A 61 0.58 14.72 -11.94
CA GLY A 61 0.12 15.01 -13.29
C GLY A 61 -1.00 14.08 -13.78
N HIS A 62 -1.87 13.63 -12.89
CA HIS A 62 -3.04 12.80 -13.20
C HIS A 62 -4.34 13.60 -13.07
N GLU A 63 -5.39 13.17 -13.78
CA GLU A 63 -6.71 13.80 -13.75
C GLU A 63 -7.42 13.64 -12.40
N ALA A 64 -7.13 12.55 -11.68
CA ALA A 64 -7.74 12.23 -10.39
C ALA A 64 -6.80 11.35 -9.54
N ALA A 65 -7.08 11.29 -8.24
CA ALA A 65 -6.49 10.35 -7.29
C ALA A 65 -7.59 9.79 -6.38
N LEU A 66 -7.29 8.70 -5.67
CA LEU A 66 -8.20 8.06 -4.73
C LEU A 66 -7.45 7.71 -3.44
N PHE A 67 -7.93 8.15 -2.29
CA PHE A 67 -7.41 7.72 -1.00
C PHE A 67 -7.83 6.27 -0.71
N CYS A 68 -6.90 5.47 -0.21
CA CYS A 68 -7.14 4.07 0.13
C CYS A 68 -6.55 3.77 1.50
N ALA A 69 -7.19 2.86 2.24
CA ALA A 69 -6.76 2.50 3.60
C ALA A 69 -5.40 1.79 3.64
N SER A 70 -4.93 1.22 2.54
CA SER A 70 -3.62 0.55 2.45
C SER A 70 -3.08 0.51 1.03
N GLY A 71 -1.76 0.34 0.90
CA GLY A 71 -1.12 0.12 -0.40
C GLY A 71 -1.60 -1.14 -1.12
N THR A 72 -1.90 -2.23 -0.37
CA THR A 72 -2.52 -3.44 -0.93
C THR A 72 -3.86 -3.13 -1.57
N MET A 73 -4.74 -2.38 -0.90
CA MET A 73 -6.03 -1.98 -1.46
C MET A 73 -5.85 -1.13 -2.74
N SER A 74 -4.94 -0.16 -2.71
CA SER A 74 -4.62 0.66 -3.89
C SER A 74 -4.15 -0.17 -5.08
N ASN A 75 -3.25 -1.13 -4.86
CA ASN A 75 -2.76 -2.02 -5.91
C ASN A 75 -3.88 -2.88 -6.49
N GLN A 76 -4.72 -3.49 -5.64
CA GLN A 76 -5.81 -4.34 -6.11
C GLN A 76 -6.85 -3.55 -6.93
N LEU A 77 -7.21 -2.34 -6.48
CA LEU A 77 -8.09 -1.45 -7.24
C LEU A 77 -7.45 -1.03 -8.57
N GLY A 78 -6.18 -0.61 -8.54
CA GLY A 78 -5.44 -0.24 -9.75
C GLY A 78 -5.43 -1.36 -10.78
N ILE A 79 -5.04 -2.57 -10.38
CA ILE A 79 -5.04 -3.76 -11.26
C ILE A 79 -6.46 -4.02 -11.79
N ARG A 80 -7.48 -4.02 -10.92
CA ARG A 80 -8.86 -4.28 -11.33
C ARG A 80 -9.37 -3.30 -12.39
N THR A 81 -9.02 -2.02 -12.30
CA THR A 81 -9.44 -0.98 -13.25
C THR A 81 -8.81 -1.11 -14.64
N HIS A 82 -7.62 -1.73 -14.73
CA HIS A 82 -6.95 -2.03 -15.99
C HIS A 82 -7.49 -3.28 -16.67
N LEU A 83 -8.02 -4.24 -15.89
CA LEU A 83 -8.59 -5.48 -16.41
C LEU A 83 -10.02 -5.26 -16.91
N ARG A 84 -10.11 -4.62 -18.07
CA ARG A 84 -11.35 -4.35 -18.79
C ARG A 84 -11.72 -5.51 -19.71
N GLY A 85 -13.01 -5.66 -20.01
CA GLY A 85 -13.54 -6.78 -20.78
C GLY A 85 -13.87 -8.01 -19.92
N GLY A 86 -14.42 -9.04 -20.54
CA GLY A 86 -14.71 -10.32 -19.87
C GLY A 86 -13.43 -11.11 -19.57
N ALA A 87 -13.50 -11.99 -18.58
CA ALA A 87 -12.45 -12.96 -18.27
C ALA A 87 -12.20 -13.92 -19.46
N PRO A 88 -11.02 -14.57 -19.55
CA PRO A 88 -9.91 -14.55 -18.58
C PRO A 88 -8.82 -13.51 -18.87
N HIS A 89 -8.20 -13.00 -17.79
CA HIS A 89 -7.07 -12.06 -17.85
C HIS A 89 -5.76 -12.67 -17.31
N SER A 90 -4.64 -12.08 -17.70
CA SER A 90 -3.32 -12.35 -17.11
C SER A 90 -2.60 -11.05 -16.77
N VAL A 91 -1.85 -11.06 -15.67
CA VAL A 91 -1.04 -9.92 -15.20
C VAL A 91 0.42 -10.35 -15.18
N LEU A 92 1.26 -9.63 -15.94
CA LEU A 92 2.71 -9.79 -15.89
C LEU A 92 3.27 -8.98 -14.72
N ALA A 93 4.10 -9.60 -13.88
CA ALA A 93 4.75 -8.93 -12.74
C ALA A 93 6.15 -9.50 -12.51
N ASP A 94 7.07 -8.71 -11.94
CA ASP A 94 8.35 -9.25 -11.43
C ASP A 94 8.07 -10.34 -10.38
N GLY A 95 8.86 -11.43 -10.38
CA GLY A 95 8.68 -12.55 -9.45
C GLY A 95 8.76 -12.17 -7.96
N ARG A 96 9.28 -10.98 -7.63
CA ARG A 96 9.38 -10.46 -6.25
C ARG A 96 8.37 -9.34 -5.97
N ALA A 97 7.54 -8.97 -6.94
CA ALA A 97 6.61 -7.86 -6.81
C ALA A 97 5.68 -8.05 -5.60
N HIS A 98 5.42 -6.98 -4.85
CA HIS A 98 4.58 -7.03 -3.64
C HIS A 98 3.18 -7.59 -3.94
N VAL A 99 2.58 -7.12 -5.04
CA VAL A 99 1.28 -7.59 -5.56
C VAL A 99 1.23 -9.08 -5.89
N HIS A 100 2.38 -9.70 -6.13
CA HIS A 100 2.50 -11.14 -6.37
C HIS A 100 2.76 -11.91 -5.08
N MET A 101 3.70 -11.45 -4.24
CA MET A 101 4.24 -12.23 -3.12
C MET A 101 3.55 -11.96 -1.78
N TRP A 102 3.09 -10.73 -1.52
CA TRP A 102 2.77 -10.25 -0.17
C TRP A 102 1.34 -9.72 -0.02
N GLU A 103 0.49 -9.94 -1.02
CA GLU A 103 -0.92 -9.51 -1.03
C GLU A 103 -1.89 -10.70 -1.04
N ALA A 104 -1.47 -11.83 -0.47
CA ALA A 104 -2.29 -13.04 -0.26
C ALA A 104 -3.00 -13.55 -1.51
N GLY A 105 -2.39 -13.38 -2.70
CA GLY A 105 -3.00 -13.79 -3.96
C GLY A 105 -4.18 -12.92 -4.40
N GLY A 106 -4.26 -11.67 -3.94
CA GLY A 106 -5.35 -10.73 -4.20
C GLY A 106 -5.71 -10.59 -5.69
N ILE A 107 -4.72 -10.61 -6.58
CA ILE A 107 -4.95 -10.54 -8.04
C ILE A 107 -5.86 -11.70 -8.50
N ALA A 108 -5.60 -12.92 -8.04
CA ALA A 108 -6.41 -14.08 -8.42
C ALA A 108 -7.79 -14.01 -7.76
N ALA A 109 -7.84 -13.67 -6.46
CA ALA A 109 -9.08 -13.68 -5.69
C ALA A 109 -10.07 -12.57 -6.08
N HIS A 110 -9.58 -11.35 -6.32
CA HIS A 110 -10.42 -10.18 -6.60
C HIS A 110 -10.61 -9.92 -8.09
N CYS A 111 -9.62 -10.28 -8.92
CA CYS A 111 -9.66 -9.96 -10.35
C CYS A 111 -9.85 -11.19 -11.25
N GLY A 112 -9.81 -12.41 -10.71
CA GLY A 112 -9.90 -13.63 -11.53
C GLY A 112 -8.77 -13.75 -12.56
N ALA A 113 -7.63 -13.11 -12.30
CA ALA A 113 -6.52 -13.02 -13.24
C ALA A 113 -5.36 -13.91 -12.81
N LYS A 114 -4.75 -14.58 -13.78
CA LYS A 114 -3.52 -15.35 -13.57
C LYS A 114 -2.32 -14.41 -13.50
N VAL A 115 -1.46 -14.58 -12.50
CA VAL A 115 -0.16 -13.89 -12.46
C VAL A 115 0.86 -14.69 -13.29
N ILE A 116 1.56 -13.99 -14.18
CA ILE A 116 2.72 -14.50 -14.91
C ILE A 116 3.94 -13.78 -14.33
N ALA A 117 4.66 -14.46 -13.45
CA ALA A 117 5.89 -13.96 -12.87
C ALA A 117 7.01 -13.93 -13.92
N VAL A 118 7.74 -12.82 -13.98
CA VAL A 118 8.92 -12.63 -14.81
C VAL A 118 10.12 -12.47 -13.88
N ASP A 119 11.06 -13.41 -13.98
CA ASP A 119 12.32 -13.35 -13.25
C ASP A 119 13.42 -12.76 -14.13
N VAL A 120 14.30 -11.95 -13.53
CA VAL A 120 15.52 -11.51 -14.21
C VAL A 120 16.53 -12.66 -14.23
N GLU A 121 17.26 -12.82 -15.34
CA GLU A 121 18.28 -13.87 -15.47
C GLU A 121 19.32 -13.77 -14.33
N GLY A 122 19.62 -14.91 -13.68
CA GLY A 122 20.50 -14.98 -12.49
C GLY A 122 19.81 -14.69 -11.14
N GLN A 123 18.53 -14.35 -11.13
CA GLN A 123 17.78 -14.03 -9.91
C GLN A 123 17.35 -15.28 -9.13
N GLN A 124 16.98 -16.36 -9.83
CA GLN A 124 16.70 -17.66 -9.19
C GLN A 124 17.93 -18.24 -8.47
N ALA A 125 19.13 -18.04 -9.02
CA ALA A 125 20.39 -18.45 -8.38
C ALA A 125 20.67 -17.70 -7.07
N ARG A 126 20.22 -16.44 -6.95
CA ARG A 126 20.34 -15.64 -5.72
C ARG A 126 19.26 -15.99 -4.70
N ALA A 127 18.05 -16.30 -5.14
CA ALA A 127 16.95 -16.75 -4.27
C ALA A 127 17.24 -18.13 -3.68
N ALA A 128 17.79 -19.06 -4.46
CA ALA A 128 18.19 -20.38 -4.02
C ALA A 128 19.35 -20.37 -2.99
N ASN A 129 20.19 -19.32 -3.00
CA ASN A 129 21.29 -19.13 -2.06
C ASN A 129 20.95 -18.16 -0.91
N ALA A 130 19.71 -17.68 -0.80
CA ALA A 130 19.32 -16.84 0.32
C ALA A 130 19.24 -17.70 1.59
N PRO A 131 19.91 -17.32 2.70
CA PRO A 131 19.82 -18.07 3.95
C PRO A 131 18.36 -18.16 4.37
N ASN A 132 17.94 -19.36 4.79
CA ASN A 132 16.58 -19.67 5.20
C ASN A 132 16.11 -18.64 6.24
N ARG A 133 15.15 -17.79 5.86
CA ARG A 133 14.59 -16.78 6.77
C ARG A 133 13.62 -17.49 7.72
N THR A 134 14.13 -17.95 8.85
CA THR A 134 13.35 -18.37 10.03
C THR A 134 12.78 -17.17 10.76
#